data_AF-A0A6N8HIN6-F1
#
_entry.id   AF-A0A6N8HIN6-F1
#
_cell.length_a   1.000
_cell.length_b   1.000
_cell.length_c   1.000
_cell.angle_alpha   90.00
_cell.angle_beta   90.00
_cell.angle_gamma   90.00
#
_symmetry.space_group_name_H-M   'P 1'
#
loop_
_entity.id
_entity.type
_entity.pdbx_description
1 polymer ?
#
loop_
_entity_poly.entity_id
_entity_poly.type
_entity_poly.pdbx_seq_one_letter_code
_entity_poly.pdbx_strand_id
1 'polypeptide(L)'
;MLLAVNAFAQQKQVETSIDSTKIKIGSQFHLTLKTTVDTAANVGFPEGKNFGQLEVLESYPTDTIKKGALYELIKKYGLTQFDSGRYVIPSLPVIINNEPYQTDSLSIEVANVKVDTLKQKMYDIKDIATAESKMSWWWLYVLLGLAALGAAGYFVYRYLKNRKVTPKEAPVVFASPIEKATVKLKDLEKKDLLQRGAIKDYYSELTDIARTYIEEAIHVPAMESTTSELIEAMRTAVLRKRMALTRETFEELEKVLRTADMVKFAKSKPLDFEVAEDRMKIEKTIVVIDKSIPEEKEEDEEHTLAWLEKQRQKEAKRKKNIVIGSSIGVVVLLIAGFLVFKGVGFIKDNFSPTNQLLKAEWVKSQYGNPGVNIETPKVLKRVDVEKTLPKEAIAVVKEMQMFTYGMMFSNFYVAVSTLSYRKPTDVKLDMLFDDMSKQWEGLKAKDILVKQESFTTPDGAEGLRAYGSMTMPNPLSDGGVKYDYEILYFKQANGIQQVVMMYPATDEDAPKIVDRIKNSVEFRKQN
;
A
#
# COMPACT_ATOMS: atom_id res chain seq x y z
N MET A 1 -99.62 -11.18 -52.66
CA MET A 1 -99.17 -9.78 -52.84
C MET A 1 -98.42 -9.39 -51.57
N LEU A 2 -97.09 -9.52 -51.56
CA LEU A 2 -96.24 -9.22 -50.40
C LEU A 2 -95.65 -7.81 -50.62
N LEU A 3 -96.12 -6.85 -49.83
CA LEU A 3 -95.66 -5.47 -49.84
C LEU A 3 -94.29 -5.39 -49.14
N ALA A 4 -93.25 -5.09 -49.92
CA ALA A 4 -91.94 -4.72 -49.40
C ALA A 4 -91.98 -3.25 -48.92
N VAL A 5 -91.81 -3.05 -47.62
CA VAL A 5 -91.62 -1.71 -47.04
C VAL A 5 -90.13 -1.41 -47.07
N ASN A 6 -89.72 -0.52 -47.98
CA ASN A 6 -88.38 0.07 -47.95
C ASN A 6 -88.33 1.08 -46.80
N ALA A 7 -87.77 0.68 -45.66
CA ALA A 7 -87.39 1.61 -44.61
C ALA A 7 -86.15 2.39 -45.09
N PHE A 8 -86.34 3.63 -45.53
CA PHE A 8 -85.23 4.57 -45.69
C PHE A 8 -84.67 4.86 -44.30
N ALA A 9 -83.43 4.43 -44.06
CA ALA A 9 -82.69 4.83 -42.85
C ALA A 9 -82.58 6.36 -42.83
N GLN A 10 -83.01 7.00 -41.74
CA GLN A 10 -82.77 8.43 -41.52
C GLN A 10 -81.26 8.66 -41.50
N GLN A 11 -80.77 9.42 -42.48
CA GLN A 11 -79.39 9.89 -42.48
C GLN A 11 -79.22 10.84 -41.30
N LYS A 12 -78.31 10.50 -40.37
CA LYS A 12 -78.06 11.33 -39.19
C LYS A 12 -77.46 12.66 -39.62
N GLN A 13 -77.94 13.75 -39.01
CA GLN A 13 -77.47 15.12 -39.29
C GLN A 13 -75.98 15.32 -38.93
N VAL A 14 -75.48 14.55 -37.98
CA VAL A 14 -74.07 14.53 -37.56
C VAL A 14 -73.56 13.10 -37.55
N GLU A 15 -72.52 12.84 -38.34
CA GLU A 15 -71.79 11.58 -38.38
C GLU A 15 -70.59 11.65 -37.44
N THR A 16 -70.38 10.60 -36.65
CA THR A 16 -69.28 10.50 -35.67
C THR A 16 -68.46 9.27 -35.99
N SER A 17 -67.14 9.40 -36.06
CA SER A 17 -66.24 8.26 -36.29
C SER A 17 -64.93 8.39 -35.52
N ILE A 18 -64.31 7.25 -35.26
CA ILE A 18 -62.96 7.14 -34.69
C ILE A 18 -62.09 6.31 -35.64
N ASP A 19 -60.80 6.66 -35.72
CA ASP A 19 -59.83 5.96 -36.55
C ASP A 19 -59.36 4.61 -35.96
N SER A 20 -59.42 4.46 -34.63
CA SER A 20 -59.14 3.20 -33.95
C SER A 20 -60.08 2.96 -32.75
N THR A 21 -60.52 1.72 -32.59
CA THR A 21 -61.26 1.23 -31.41
C THR A 21 -60.34 0.70 -30.32
N LYS A 22 -59.03 0.58 -30.60
CA LYS A 22 -58.02 0.06 -29.67
C LYS A 22 -56.68 0.77 -29.82
N ILE A 23 -56.18 1.32 -28.71
CA ILE A 23 -54.92 2.06 -28.67
C ILE A 23 -54.02 1.58 -27.55
N LYS A 24 -52.75 1.98 -27.55
CA LYS A 24 -51.86 1.77 -26.41
C LYS A 24 -51.99 2.93 -25.43
N ILE A 25 -51.70 2.69 -24.15
CA ILE A 25 -51.53 3.77 -23.15
C ILE A 25 -50.64 4.88 -23.73
N GLY A 26 -51.08 6.12 -23.60
CA GLY A 26 -50.35 7.32 -24.03
C GLY A 26 -50.30 7.56 -25.53
N SER A 27 -50.90 6.69 -26.35
CA SER A 27 -51.01 6.93 -27.80
C SER A 27 -52.30 7.68 -28.14
N GLN A 28 -52.21 8.56 -29.14
CA GLN A 28 -53.34 9.37 -29.59
C GLN A 28 -54.18 8.66 -30.65
N PHE A 29 -55.47 8.99 -30.71
CA PHE A 29 -56.40 8.60 -31.76
C PHE A 29 -57.30 9.77 -32.15
N HIS A 30 -57.95 9.70 -33.31
CA HIS A 30 -58.73 10.81 -33.85
C HIS A 30 -60.22 10.56 -33.75
N LEU A 31 -60.93 11.45 -33.07
CA LEU A 31 -62.38 11.60 -33.17
C LEU A 31 -62.70 12.55 -34.33
N THR A 32 -63.53 12.11 -35.27
CA THR A 32 -64.00 12.91 -36.40
C THR A 32 -65.51 13.13 -36.29
N LEU A 33 -65.91 14.39 -36.28
CA LEU A 33 -67.32 14.82 -36.37
C LEU A 33 -67.56 15.42 -37.74
N LYS A 34 -68.62 14.98 -38.41
CA LYS A 34 -68.93 15.37 -39.77
C LYS A 34 -70.39 15.75 -39.90
N THR A 35 -70.67 16.90 -40.53
CA THR A 35 -72.05 17.34 -40.78
C THR A 35 -72.17 17.95 -42.16
N THR A 36 -73.35 17.83 -42.77
CA THR A 36 -73.66 18.44 -44.06
C THR A 36 -74.77 19.46 -43.85
N VAL A 37 -74.49 20.72 -44.15
CA VAL A 37 -75.37 21.86 -43.89
C VAL A 37 -75.46 22.78 -45.10
N ASP A 38 -76.48 23.64 -45.14
CA ASP A 38 -76.55 24.71 -46.15
C ASP A 38 -75.36 25.66 -46.02
N THR A 39 -74.92 26.24 -47.13
CA THR A 39 -73.88 27.27 -47.17
C THR A 39 -74.14 28.49 -46.26
N ALA A 40 -75.40 28.79 -45.91
CA ALA A 40 -75.75 29.86 -44.98
C ALA A 40 -75.82 29.43 -43.50
N ALA A 41 -75.63 28.15 -43.19
CA ALA A 41 -75.79 27.62 -41.84
C ALA A 41 -74.59 27.95 -40.94
N ASN A 42 -74.86 28.26 -39.67
CA ASN A 42 -73.84 28.45 -38.65
C ASN A 42 -73.66 27.16 -37.84
N VAL A 43 -72.43 26.63 -37.77
CA VAL A 43 -72.12 25.37 -37.09
C VAL A 43 -71.06 25.57 -36.01
N GLY A 44 -71.42 25.28 -34.76
CA GLY A 44 -70.54 25.23 -33.61
C GLY A 44 -70.21 23.79 -33.22
N PHE A 45 -68.93 23.44 -33.23
CA PHE A 45 -68.44 22.13 -32.77
C PHE A 45 -68.09 22.18 -31.26
N PRO A 46 -68.13 21.03 -30.56
CA PRO A 46 -67.85 20.99 -29.13
C PRO A 46 -66.40 21.41 -28.82
N GLU A 47 -66.24 22.26 -27.82
CA GLU A 47 -64.94 22.68 -27.30
C GLU A 47 -64.78 22.19 -25.85
N GLY A 48 -63.58 21.73 -25.51
CA GLY A 48 -63.28 21.23 -24.18
C GLY A 48 -61.88 20.66 -24.09
N LYS A 49 -61.34 20.64 -22.87
CA LYS A 49 -60.06 19.97 -22.57
C LYS A 49 -60.20 18.46 -22.47
N ASN A 50 -61.39 17.98 -22.12
CA ASN A 50 -61.70 16.56 -21.96
C ASN A 50 -63.05 16.22 -22.58
N PHE A 51 -63.15 15.06 -23.22
CA PHE A 51 -64.42 14.47 -23.64
C PHE A 51 -64.66 13.20 -22.82
N GLY A 52 -65.48 13.32 -21.78
CA GLY A 52 -65.62 12.27 -20.77
C GLY A 52 -64.34 12.13 -19.95
N GLN A 53 -63.76 10.93 -19.94
CA GLN A 53 -62.49 10.65 -19.25
C GLN A 53 -61.27 10.77 -20.17
N LEU A 54 -61.48 11.09 -21.46
CA LEU A 54 -60.41 11.19 -22.46
C LEU A 54 -59.94 12.64 -22.58
N GLU A 55 -58.62 12.82 -22.66
CA GLU A 55 -57.98 14.13 -22.77
C GLU A 55 -57.87 14.56 -24.23
N VAL A 56 -58.23 15.81 -24.53
CA VAL A 56 -58.10 16.43 -25.85
C VAL A 56 -56.70 17.05 -25.97
N LEU A 57 -55.81 16.36 -26.68
CA LEU A 57 -54.47 16.85 -26.98
C LEU A 57 -54.49 18.00 -27.98
N GLU A 58 -55.33 17.86 -29.02
CA GLU A 58 -55.37 18.81 -30.12
C GLU A 58 -56.77 18.93 -30.72
N SER A 59 -57.20 20.15 -31.00
CA SER A 59 -58.44 20.47 -31.73
C SER A 59 -58.05 21.02 -33.09
N TYR A 60 -58.12 20.17 -34.12
CA TYR A 60 -57.69 20.53 -35.47
C TYR A 60 -58.66 21.54 -36.12
N PRO A 61 -58.21 22.39 -37.05
CA PRO A 61 -59.09 23.30 -37.78
C PRO A 61 -60.18 22.52 -38.53
N THR A 62 -61.38 23.12 -38.64
CA THR A 62 -62.50 22.53 -39.37
C THR A 62 -62.21 22.56 -40.86
N ASP A 63 -62.27 21.39 -41.51
CA ASP A 63 -62.16 21.26 -42.95
C ASP A 63 -63.54 21.41 -43.61
N THR A 64 -63.60 22.06 -44.77
CA THR A 64 -64.85 22.41 -45.45
C THR A 64 -64.82 21.95 -46.91
N ILE A 65 -65.69 21.01 -47.25
CA ILE A 65 -65.82 20.48 -48.61
C ILE A 65 -67.15 20.97 -49.19
N LYS A 66 -67.11 21.74 -50.28
CA LYS A 66 -68.32 22.20 -50.96
C LYS A 66 -68.91 21.10 -51.85
N LYS A 67 -70.18 20.74 -51.61
CA LYS A 67 -70.96 19.77 -52.39
C LYS A 67 -72.20 20.44 -52.97
N GLY A 68 -72.03 21.17 -54.07
CA GLY A 68 -73.11 21.92 -54.71
C GLY A 68 -73.62 23.08 -53.82
N ALA A 69 -74.87 22.98 -53.37
CA ALA A 69 -75.54 23.93 -52.48
C ALA A 69 -75.30 23.64 -50.97
N LEU A 70 -74.52 22.62 -50.64
CA LEU A 70 -74.24 22.21 -49.25
C LEU A 70 -72.74 22.31 -48.94
N TYR A 71 -72.41 22.58 -47.68
CA TYR A 71 -71.09 22.39 -47.11
C TYR A 71 -71.05 21.11 -46.28
N GLU A 72 -70.04 20.29 -46.53
CA GLU A 72 -69.64 19.18 -45.67
C GLU A 72 -68.51 19.66 -44.77
N LEU A 73 -68.79 19.81 -43.48
CA LEU A 73 -67.84 20.26 -42.47
C LEU A 73 -67.28 19.06 -41.72
N ILE A 74 -65.97 19.01 -41.56
CA ILE A 74 -65.24 17.92 -40.90
C ILE A 74 -64.38 18.51 -39.79
N LYS A 75 -64.67 18.13 -38.54
CA LYS A 75 -63.91 18.54 -37.36
C LYS A 75 -63.19 17.33 -36.78
N LYS A 76 -61.89 17.45 -36.50
CA LYS A 76 -61.07 16.38 -35.91
C LYS A 76 -60.54 16.79 -34.54
N TYR A 77 -60.46 15.82 -33.63
CA TYR A 77 -59.86 15.97 -32.30
C TYR A 77 -58.87 14.84 -32.06
N GLY A 78 -57.66 15.17 -31.59
CA GLY A 78 -56.69 14.20 -31.09
C GLY A 78 -56.98 13.90 -29.62
N LEU A 79 -57.37 12.67 -29.31
CA LEU A 79 -57.72 12.20 -27.97
C LEU A 79 -56.68 11.20 -27.45
N THR A 80 -56.40 11.20 -26.14
CA THR A 80 -55.49 10.25 -25.49
C THR A 80 -55.98 9.80 -24.11
N GLN A 81 -55.31 8.78 -23.57
CA GLN A 81 -55.47 8.31 -22.19
C GLN A 81 -54.19 7.66 -21.66
N PHE A 82 -53.85 7.95 -20.40
CA PHE A 82 -52.63 7.45 -19.74
C PHE A 82 -52.85 6.19 -18.89
N ASP A 83 -54.10 5.80 -18.66
CA ASP A 83 -54.46 4.60 -17.92
C ASP A 83 -55.09 3.53 -18.82
N SER A 84 -54.69 2.26 -18.64
CA SER A 84 -55.33 1.14 -19.35
C SER A 84 -56.76 0.93 -18.87
N GLY A 85 -57.68 0.71 -19.80
CA GLY A 85 -59.08 0.52 -19.47
C GLY A 85 -59.98 0.63 -20.69
N ARG A 86 -61.30 0.56 -20.46
CA ARG A 86 -62.31 0.86 -21.47
C ARG A 86 -62.93 2.21 -21.15
N TYR A 87 -62.92 3.09 -22.14
CA TYR A 87 -63.42 4.45 -22.01
C TYR A 87 -64.49 4.71 -23.05
N VAL A 88 -65.40 5.62 -22.71
CA VAL A 88 -66.51 6.00 -23.56
C VAL A 88 -66.40 7.50 -23.85
N ILE A 89 -66.43 7.83 -25.14
CA ILE A 89 -66.64 9.20 -25.61
C ILE A 89 -68.13 9.50 -25.40
N PRO A 90 -68.48 10.46 -24.54
CA PRO A 90 -69.88 10.81 -24.31
C PRO A 90 -70.48 11.42 -25.57
N SER A 91 -71.80 11.47 -25.63
CA SER A 91 -72.50 12.22 -26.68
C SER A 91 -72.20 13.71 -26.52
N LEU A 92 -71.67 14.33 -27.57
CA LEU A 92 -71.25 15.72 -27.61
C LEU A 92 -72.25 16.54 -28.45
N PRO A 93 -72.61 17.76 -28.03
CA PRO A 93 -73.51 18.60 -28.80
C PRO A 93 -72.77 19.32 -29.94
N VAL A 94 -73.30 19.23 -31.16
CA VAL A 94 -72.94 20.06 -32.31
C VAL A 94 -74.10 21.02 -32.55
N ILE A 95 -73.85 22.32 -32.48
CA ILE A 95 -74.89 23.35 -32.63
C ILE A 95 -74.99 23.72 -34.10
N ILE A 96 -76.13 23.50 -34.74
CA ILE A 96 -76.40 23.88 -36.13
C ILE A 96 -77.58 24.84 -36.12
N ASN A 97 -77.40 26.08 -36.59
CA ASN A 97 -78.44 27.13 -36.58
C ASN A 97 -79.13 27.29 -35.21
N ASN A 98 -78.33 27.27 -34.14
CA ASN A 98 -78.79 27.42 -32.75
C ASN A 98 -79.58 26.22 -32.20
N GLU A 99 -79.62 25.09 -32.91
CA GLU A 99 -80.20 23.83 -32.43
C GLU A 99 -79.09 22.79 -32.13
N PRO A 100 -79.12 22.11 -30.96
CA PRO A 100 -78.12 21.11 -30.61
C PRO A 100 -78.44 19.73 -31.21
N TYR A 101 -77.49 19.19 -31.97
CA TYR A 101 -77.50 17.83 -32.50
C TYR A 101 -76.46 16.98 -31.76
N GLN A 102 -76.90 15.84 -31.23
CA GLN A 102 -76.06 14.98 -30.40
C GLN A 102 -75.24 13.99 -31.23
N THR A 103 -73.95 13.85 -30.93
CA THR A 103 -73.08 12.85 -31.57
C THR A 103 -73.33 11.45 -31.03
N ASP A 104 -72.88 10.44 -31.77
CA ASP A 104 -72.90 9.06 -31.27
C ASP A 104 -71.89 8.88 -30.14
N SER A 105 -72.26 8.07 -29.14
CA SER A 105 -71.34 7.66 -28.09
C SER A 105 -70.51 6.47 -28.57
N LEU A 106 -69.19 6.58 -28.46
CA LEU A 106 -68.23 5.60 -28.99
C LEU A 106 -67.35 5.06 -27.85
N SER A 107 -67.09 3.75 -27.86
CA SER A 107 -66.22 3.09 -26.88
C SER A 107 -64.83 2.84 -27.46
N ILE A 108 -63.80 3.03 -26.64
CA ILE A 108 -62.40 2.73 -26.99
C ILE A 108 -61.72 1.90 -25.89
N GLU A 109 -60.85 0.96 -26.30
CA GLU A 109 -60.03 0.16 -25.40
C GLU A 109 -58.58 0.65 -25.39
N VAL A 110 -58.07 1.02 -24.22
CA VAL A 110 -56.68 1.42 -23.99
C VAL A 110 -55.91 0.23 -23.43
N ALA A 111 -55.11 -0.38 -24.29
CA ALA A 111 -54.29 -1.53 -23.95
C ALA A 111 -53.01 -1.12 -23.24
N ASN A 112 -52.65 -1.89 -22.22
CA ASN A 112 -51.34 -1.78 -21.59
C ASN A 112 -50.24 -2.28 -22.55
N VAL A 113 -49.02 -1.78 -22.38
CA VAL A 113 -47.85 -2.26 -23.13
C VAL A 113 -47.45 -3.62 -22.56
N LYS A 114 -47.58 -4.69 -23.35
CA LYS A 114 -47.13 -6.02 -22.95
C LYS A 114 -45.60 -6.01 -22.81
N VAL A 115 -45.11 -6.06 -21.58
CA VAL A 115 -43.71 -6.40 -21.29
C VAL A 115 -43.56 -7.91 -21.37
N ASP A 116 -42.76 -8.39 -22.31
CA ASP A 116 -42.49 -9.82 -22.51
C ASP A 116 -41.51 -10.30 -21.42
N THR A 117 -42.05 -10.65 -20.25
CA THR A 117 -41.27 -11.10 -19.09
C THR A 117 -40.68 -12.50 -19.26
N LEU A 118 -41.05 -13.24 -20.32
CA LEU A 118 -40.56 -14.60 -20.58
C LEU A 118 -39.22 -14.64 -21.32
N LYS A 119 -38.78 -13.53 -21.92
CA LYS A 119 -37.46 -13.42 -22.59
C LYS A 119 -36.35 -12.94 -21.67
N GLN A 120 -36.66 -12.48 -20.48
CA GLN A 120 -35.67 -12.19 -19.45
C GLN A 120 -35.63 -13.36 -18.47
N LYS A 121 -34.54 -14.14 -18.50
CA LYS A 121 -34.20 -15.02 -17.37
C LYS A 121 -34.19 -14.15 -16.12
N MET A 122 -35.06 -14.46 -15.17
CA MET A 122 -34.94 -13.94 -13.81
C MET A 122 -33.60 -14.46 -13.27
N TYR A 123 -32.61 -13.57 -13.19
CA TYR A 123 -31.37 -13.86 -12.50
C TYR A 123 -31.62 -13.70 -11.01
N ASP A 124 -31.07 -14.61 -10.23
CA ASP A 124 -31.07 -14.49 -8.78
C ASP A 124 -30.38 -13.18 -8.35
N ILE A 125 -30.68 -12.71 -7.14
CA ILE A 125 -30.00 -11.54 -6.57
C ILE A 125 -28.51 -11.85 -6.60
N LYS A 126 -27.73 -11.06 -7.34
CA LYS A 126 -26.27 -11.25 -7.40
C LYS A 126 -25.73 -11.26 -5.98
N ASP A 127 -25.03 -12.33 -5.62
CA ASP A 127 -24.29 -12.39 -4.37
C ASP A 127 -23.38 -11.17 -4.23
N ILE A 128 -23.21 -10.70 -2.99
CA ILE A 128 -22.22 -9.67 -2.67
C ILE A 128 -20.91 -10.15 -3.25
N ALA A 129 -20.35 -9.39 -4.20
CA ALA A 129 -19.07 -9.71 -4.79
C ALA A 129 -18.06 -9.87 -3.66
N THR A 130 -17.70 -11.10 -3.34
CA THR A 130 -16.55 -11.38 -2.50
C THR A 130 -15.37 -10.85 -3.29
N ALA A 131 -14.94 -9.64 -2.96
CA ALA A 131 -13.64 -9.17 -3.33
C ALA A 131 -12.69 -10.26 -2.83
N GLU A 132 -12.19 -11.10 -3.75
CA GLU A 132 -11.01 -11.90 -3.50
C GLU A 132 -9.91 -10.87 -3.23
N SER A 133 -9.81 -10.48 -1.97
CA SER A 133 -8.63 -9.85 -1.45
C SER A 133 -7.57 -10.92 -1.60
N LYS A 134 -6.91 -10.92 -2.77
CA LYS A 134 -5.56 -11.42 -2.93
C LYS A 134 -4.65 -10.51 -2.11
N MET A 135 -4.91 -10.44 -0.80
CA MET A 135 -3.95 -9.99 0.18
C MET A 135 -2.85 -11.02 0.10
N SER A 136 -1.90 -10.76 -0.81
CA SER A 136 -0.74 -11.60 -1.02
C SER A 136 -0.17 -11.93 0.36
N TRP A 137 0.09 -13.20 0.65
CA TRP A 137 0.67 -13.61 1.94
C TRP A 137 2.16 -13.24 2.05
N TRP A 138 2.64 -12.37 1.16
CA TRP A 138 4.03 -11.93 1.13
C TRP A 138 4.47 -11.20 2.41
N TRP A 139 3.55 -10.49 3.10
CA TRP A 139 3.82 -9.90 4.41
C TRP A 139 4.16 -10.96 5.45
N LEU A 140 3.66 -12.18 5.29
CA LEU A 140 3.99 -13.32 6.14
C LEU A 140 5.44 -13.78 5.93
N TYR A 141 5.97 -13.74 4.70
CA TYR A 141 7.39 -14.03 4.44
C TYR A 141 8.31 -12.95 5.00
N VAL A 142 7.90 -11.68 4.97
CA VAL A 142 8.62 -10.57 5.62
C VAL A 142 8.63 -10.76 7.15
N LEU A 143 7.49 -11.12 7.74
CA LEU A 143 7.37 -11.44 9.16
C LEU A 143 8.24 -12.64 9.55
N LEU A 144 8.26 -13.70 8.72
CA LEU A 144 9.09 -14.88 8.93
C LEU A 144 10.59 -14.56 8.86
N GLY A 145 11.00 -13.68 7.92
CA GLY A 145 12.37 -13.21 7.81
C GLY A 145 12.82 -12.40 9.04
N LEU A 146 11.94 -11.53 9.55
CA LEU A 146 12.16 -10.78 10.79
C LEU A 146 12.26 -11.71 12.00
N ALA A 147 11.39 -12.72 12.08
CA ALA A 147 11.45 -13.73 13.15
C ALA A 147 12.73 -14.56 13.08
N ALA A 148 13.19 -14.95 11.88
CA ALA A 148 14.43 -15.68 11.67
C ALA A 148 15.67 -14.83 12.07
N LEU A 149 15.69 -13.54 11.74
CA LEU A 149 16.74 -12.61 12.16
C LEU A 149 16.72 -12.40 13.68
N GLY A 150 15.55 -12.27 14.29
CA GLY A 150 15.39 -12.19 15.75
C GLY A 150 15.90 -13.44 16.45
N ALA A 151 15.57 -14.63 15.92
CA ALA A 151 16.05 -15.90 16.43
C ALA A 151 17.57 -16.02 16.27
N ALA A 152 18.13 -15.68 15.11
CA ALA A 152 19.58 -15.68 14.89
C ALA A 152 20.31 -14.73 15.85
N GLY A 153 19.80 -13.51 16.04
CA GLY A 153 20.32 -12.56 17.02
C GLY A 153 20.27 -13.08 18.45
N TYR A 154 19.16 -13.73 18.83
CA TYR A 154 19.01 -14.37 20.15
C TYR A 154 19.99 -15.53 20.36
N PHE A 155 20.17 -16.39 19.36
CA PHE A 155 21.14 -17.49 19.42
C PHE A 155 22.59 -16.99 19.50
N VAL A 156 22.96 -15.96 18.74
CA VAL A 156 24.28 -15.33 18.81
C VAL A 156 24.50 -14.67 20.18
N TYR A 157 23.51 -13.93 20.69
CA TYR A 157 23.57 -13.35 22.05
C TYR A 157 23.76 -14.43 23.12
N ARG A 158 22.98 -15.52 23.04
CA ARG A 158 23.07 -16.64 23.99
C ARG A 158 24.41 -17.36 23.89
N TYR A 159 24.91 -17.58 22.67
CA TYR A 159 26.22 -18.21 22.43
C TYR A 159 27.37 -17.38 23.01
N LEU A 160 27.33 -16.04 22.84
CA LEU A 160 28.31 -15.13 23.41
C LEU A 160 28.21 -15.03 24.94
N LYS A 161 26.99 -15.06 25.50
CA LYS A 161 26.76 -15.00 26.95
C LYS A 161 27.16 -16.28 27.69
N ASN A 162 27.06 -17.44 27.04
CA ASN A 162 27.32 -18.74 27.66
C ASN A 162 28.78 -19.20 27.57
N ARG A 163 29.67 -18.43 26.94
CA ARG A 163 31.13 -18.58 27.15
C ARG A 163 31.52 -18.01 28.51
N LYS A 164 31.13 -18.68 29.59
CA LYS A 164 31.76 -18.51 30.89
C LYS A 164 33.05 -19.32 30.87
N VAL A 165 34.18 -18.63 31.01
CA VAL A 165 35.45 -19.25 31.36
C VAL A 165 35.21 -20.01 32.67
N THR A 166 35.36 -21.33 32.65
CA THR A 166 35.25 -22.16 33.85
C THR A 166 36.33 -21.73 34.84
N PRO A 167 35.98 -21.25 36.05
CA PRO A 167 36.99 -21.02 37.07
C PRO A 167 37.52 -22.39 37.52
N LYS A 168 38.83 -22.63 37.36
CA LYS A 168 39.50 -23.71 38.09
C LYS A 168 39.38 -23.40 39.57
N GLU A 169 39.12 -24.43 40.37
CA GLU A 169 39.03 -24.35 41.83
C GLU A 169 40.20 -23.54 42.38
N ALA A 170 39.89 -22.51 43.16
CA ALA A 170 40.89 -21.60 43.70
C ALA A 170 41.77 -22.37 44.69
N PRO A 171 43.11 -22.37 44.54
CA PRO A 171 43.99 -22.84 45.59
C PRO A 171 43.80 -21.97 46.83
N VAL A 172 44.01 -22.55 48.02
CA VAL A 172 44.01 -21.80 49.29
C VAL A 172 44.99 -20.63 49.15
N VAL A 173 44.46 -19.42 49.01
CA VAL A 173 45.26 -18.21 48.83
C VAL A 173 45.84 -17.86 50.19
N PHE A 174 47.11 -18.20 50.42
CA PHE A 174 47.86 -17.64 51.54
C PHE A 174 48.12 -16.16 51.25
N ALA A 175 47.89 -15.28 52.23
CA ALA A 175 48.07 -13.85 52.03
C ALA A 175 49.55 -13.47 51.92
N SER A 176 50.46 -14.21 52.56
CA SER A 176 51.90 -13.99 52.48
C SER A 176 52.75 -15.27 52.60
N PRO A 177 53.98 -15.28 52.05
CA PRO A 177 54.92 -16.39 52.21
C PRO A 177 55.27 -16.72 53.68
N ILE A 178 55.37 -15.71 54.56
CA ILE A 178 55.66 -15.93 55.99
C ILE A 178 54.51 -16.64 56.72
N GLU A 179 53.26 -16.33 56.38
CA GLU A 179 52.09 -16.99 56.97
C GLU A 179 52.11 -18.47 56.62
N LYS A 180 52.37 -18.80 55.35
CA LYS A 180 52.51 -20.17 54.87
C LYS A 180 53.63 -20.93 55.57
N ALA A 181 54.80 -20.30 55.74
CA ALA A 181 55.93 -20.91 56.43
C ALA A 181 55.64 -21.17 57.91
N THR A 182 55.02 -20.20 58.60
CA THR A 182 54.67 -20.30 60.03
C THR A 182 53.64 -21.40 60.29
N VAL A 183 52.62 -21.53 59.44
CA VAL A 183 51.62 -22.60 59.53
C VAL A 183 52.30 -23.96 59.33
N LYS A 184 53.16 -24.11 58.31
CA LYS A 184 53.88 -25.36 58.05
C LYS A 184 54.85 -25.73 59.19
N LEU A 185 55.54 -24.77 59.80
CA LEU A 185 56.40 -25.02 60.96
C LEU A 185 55.60 -25.53 62.18
N LYS A 186 54.43 -24.94 62.45
CA LYS A 186 53.53 -25.43 63.51
C LYS A 186 52.99 -26.82 63.22
N ASP A 187 52.67 -27.11 61.96
CA ASP A 187 52.19 -28.43 61.57
C ASP A 187 53.30 -29.48 61.63
N LEU A 188 54.56 -29.11 61.38
CA LEU A 188 55.72 -29.99 61.59
C LEU A 188 55.86 -30.42 63.06
N GLU A 189 55.61 -29.52 64.01
CA GLU A 189 55.64 -29.85 65.44
C GLU A 189 54.53 -30.84 65.81
N LYS A 190 53.30 -30.63 65.32
CA LYS A 190 52.16 -31.51 65.60
C LYS A 190 52.31 -32.93 65.07
N LYS A 191 53.23 -33.17 64.13
CA LYS A 191 53.46 -34.51 63.55
C LYS A 191 54.20 -35.46 64.49
N ASP A 192 54.74 -34.96 65.62
CA ASP A 192 55.49 -35.74 66.62
C ASP A 192 56.59 -36.64 66.01
N LEU A 193 57.21 -36.21 64.90
CA LEU A 193 58.20 -37.01 64.16
C LEU A 193 59.43 -37.36 65.00
N LEU A 194 59.82 -36.47 65.92
CA LEU A 194 60.94 -36.69 66.83
C LEU A 194 60.64 -37.81 67.83
N GLN A 195 59.43 -37.86 68.40
CA GLN A 195 59.01 -38.93 69.31
C GLN A 195 58.96 -40.30 68.63
N ARG A 196 58.69 -40.31 67.31
CA ARG A 196 58.66 -41.52 66.47
C ARG A 196 60.04 -41.95 65.97
N GLY A 197 61.11 -41.25 66.36
CA GLY A 197 62.49 -41.51 65.91
C GLY A 197 62.75 -41.16 64.43
N ALA A 198 61.83 -40.47 63.77
CA ALA A 198 61.89 -40.10 62.35
C ALA A 198 62.66 -38.77 62.14
N ILE A 199 63.88 -38.68 62.68
CA ILE A 199 64.71 -37.47 62.67
C ILE A 199 65.03 -37.01 61.23
N LYS A 200 65.24 -37.96 60.31
CA LYS A 200 65.50 -37.68 58.89
C LYS A 200 64.32 -36.97 58.21
N ASP A 201 63.10 -37.43 58.46
CA ASP A 201 61.90 -36.86 57.86
C ASP A 201 61.64 -35.46 58.44
N TYR A 202 61.90 -35.28 59.74
CA TYR A 202 61.82 -33.99 60.40
C TYR A 202 62.76 -32.94 59.78
N TYR A 203 64.05 -33.27 59.60
CA TYR A 203 64.99 -32.37 58.93
C TYR A 203 64.68 -32.21 57.43
N SER A 204 64.01 -33.17 56.79
CA SER A 204 63.56 -33.02 55.40
C SER A 204 62.50 -31.95 55.29
N GLU A 205 61.42 -32.09 56.04
CA GLU A 205 60.34 -31.10 56.08
C GLU A 205 60.82 -29.73 56.59
N LEU A 206 61.65 -29.68 57.64
CA LEU A 206 62.16 -28.41 58.19
C LEU A 206 62.92 -27.61 57.14
N THR A 207 63.81 -28.25 56.39
CA THR A 207 64.57 -27.56 55.34
C THR A 207 63.72 -27.24 54.12
N ASP A 208 62.72 -28.05 53.78
CA ASP A 208 61.81 -27.78 52.67
C ASP A 208 60.95 -26.56 52.96
N ILE A 209 60.51 -26.38 54.20
CA ILE A 209 59.80 -25.17 54.65
C ILE A 209 60.69 -23.94 54.50
N ALA A 210 61.94 -24.01 54.99
CA ALA A 210 62.90 -22.92 54.87
C ALA A 210 63.21 -22.58 53.41
N ARG A 211 63.49 -23.58 52.56
CA ARG A 211 63.78 -23.39 51.13
C ARG A 211 62.58 -22.84 50.38
N THR A 212 61.38 -23.40 50.59
CA THR A 212 60.14 -22.89 49.97
C THR A 212 59.90 -21.42 50.33
N TYR A 213 60.09 -21.06 51.60
CA TYR A 213 59.94 -19.68 52.04
C TYR A 213 60.97 -18.76 51.37
N ILE A 214 62.25 -19.14 51.36
CA ILE A 214 63.32 -18.35 50.73
C ILE A 214 63.05 -18.18 49.23
N GLU A 215 62.58 -19.21 48.55
CA GLU A 215 62.24 -19.15 47.12
C GLU A 215 61.06 -18.22 46.84
N GLU A 216 59.98 -18.31 47.63
CA GLU A 216 58.81 -17.45 47.46
C GLU A 216 59.06 -15.99 47.87
N ALA A 217 59.84 -15.76 48.94
CA ALA A 217 60.09 -14.42 49.46
C ALA A 217 61.23 -13.71 48.70
N ILE A 218 62.38 -14.38 48.54
CA ILE A 218 63.58 -13.78 47.96
C ILE A 218 63.65 -14.00 46.44
N HIS A 219 62.84 -14.90 45.86
CA HIS A 219 62.83 -15.22 44.42
C HIS A 219 64.19 -15.78 43.94
N VAL A 220 64.76 -16.71 44.71
CA VAL A 220 65.95 -17.48 44.35
C VAL A 220 65.59 -18.97 44.27
N PRO A 221 66.18 -19.76 43.37
CA PRO A 221 65.81 -21.17 43.15
C PRO A 221 66.31 -22.06 44.31
N ALA A 222 65.69 -21.96 45.48
CA ALA A 222 66.19 -22.57 46.71
C ALA A 222 65.97 -24.08 46.76
N MET A 223 64.89 -24.58 46.16
CA MET A 223 64.58 -26.02 46.11
C MET A 223 65.53 -26.78 45.19
N GLU A 224 66.09 -26.12 44.17
CA GLU A 224 66.99 -26.71 43.17
C GLU A 224 68.48 -26.48 43.47
N SER A 225 68.80 -25.64 44.47
CA SER A 225 70.18 -25.28 44.83
C SER A 225 70.74 -26.17 45.94
N THR A 226 72.04 -26.48 45.85
CA THR A 226 72.78 -27.05 46.99
C THR A 226 72.88 -26.05 48.15
N THR A 227 73.20 -26.51 49.35
CA THR A 227 73.31 -25.64 50.54
C THR A 227 74.30 -24.47 50.33
N SER A 228 75.43 -24.69 49.67
CA SER A 228 76.40 -23.61 49.39
C SER A 228 75.90 -22.64 48.31
N GLU A 229 75.30 -23.15 47.23
CA GLU A 229 74.72 -22.33 46.16
C GLU A 229 73.55 -21.47 46.65
N LEU A 230 72.71 -22.01 47.53
CA LEU A 230 71.60 -21.27 48.14
C LEU A 230 72.10 -20.07 48.95
N ILE A 231 73.14 -20.25 49.77
CA ILE A 231 73.70 -19.16 50.58
C ILE A 231 74.31 -18.07 49.68
N GLU A 232 74.98 -18.45 48.60
CA GLU A 232 75.56 -17.50 47.63
C GLU A 232 74.49 -16.75 46.83
N ALA A 233 73.47 -17.47 46.35
CA ALA A 233 72.31 -16.90 45.65
C ALA A 233 71.56 -15.92 46.57
N MET A 234 71.37 -16.28 47.84
CA MET A 234 70.73 -15.43 48.84
C MET A 234 71.54 -14.16 49.11
N ARG A 235 72.87 -14.25 49.26
CA ARG A 235 73.74 -13.07 49.43
C ARG A 235 73.62 -12.09 48.25
N THR A 236 73.60 -12.63 47.03
CA THR A 236 73.46 -11.83 45.81
C THR A 236 72.11 -11.14 45.72
N ALA A 237 71.03 -11.87 46.04
CA ALA A 237 69.68 -11.33 46.02
C ALA A 237 69.46 -10.25 47.10
N VAL A 238 70.05 -10.43 48.29
CA VAL A 238 70.01 -9.47 49.41
C VAL A 238 70.68 -8.15 49.04
N LEU A 239 71.85 -8.19 48.40
CA LEU A 239 72.52 -7.00 47.88
C LEU A 239 71.68 -6.29 46.81
N ARG A 240 71.09 -7.05 45.87
CA ARG A 240 70.28 -6.49 44.77
C ARG A 240 69.00 -5.82 45.28
N LYS A 241 68.32 -6.44 46.25
CA LYS A 241 67.05 -5.98 46.82
C LYS A 241 67.25 -5.03 48.01
N ARG A 242 68.49 -4.66 48.35
CA ARG A 242 68.85 -3.77 49.48
C ARG A 242 68.26 -4.20 50.83
N MET A 243 68.22 -5.52 51.08
CA MET A 243 67.72 -6.07 52.33
C MET A 243 68.76 -5.93 53.46
N ALA A 244 68.30 -5.57 54.66
CA ALA A 244 69.17 -5.40 55.83
C ALA A 244 69.36 -6.73 56.61
N LEU A 245 70.17 -7.64 56.06
CA LEU A 245 70.52 -8.91 56.71
C LEU A 245 71.94 -8.92 57.26
N THR A 246 72.10 -9.44 58.49
CA THR A 246 73.40 -9.59 59.14
C THR A 246 74.13 -10.83 58.64
N ARG A 247 75.47 -10.80 58.66
CA ARG A 247 76.31 -11.97 58.35
C ARG A 247 75.96 -13.19 59.19
N GLU A 248 75.62 -12.98 60.47
CA GLU A 248 75.19 -14.00 61.41
C GLU A 248 73.97 -14.79 60.92
N THR A 249 73.00 -14.14 60.27
CA THR A 249 71.79 -14.81 59.75
C THR A 249 72.13 -15.84 58.67
N PHE A 250 73.10 -15.55 57.81
CA PHE A 250 73.58 -16.48 56.79
C PHE A 250 74.33 -17.66 57.41
N GLU A 251 75.16 -17.40 58.44
CA GLU A 251 75.95 -18.42 59.12
C GLU A 251 75.05 -19.37 59.95
N GLU A 252 74.02 -18.83 60.62
CA GLU A 252 73.00 -19.62 61.33
C GLU A 252 72.25 -20.54 60.37
N LEU A 253 71.77 -20.01 59.24
CA LEU A 253 71.07 -20.79 58.22
C LEU A 253 71.96 -21.87 57.60
N GLU A 254 73.20 -21.52 57.22
CA GLU A 254 74.14 -22.46 56.62
C GLU A 254 74.46 -23.61 57.58
N LYS A 255 74.66 -23.31 58.87
CA LYS A 255 74.91 -24.32 59.89
C LYS A 255 73.78 -25.33 59.98
N VAL A 256 72.52 -24.87 60.04
CA VAL A 256 71.36 -25.77 60.14
C VAL A 256 71.18 -26.61 58.86
N LEU A 257 71.34 -26.01 57.67
CA LEU A 257 71.25 -26.74 56.41
C LEU A 257 72.33 -27.80 56.27
N ARG A 258 73.57 -27.53 56.71
CA ARG A 258 74.66 -28.52 56.74
C ARG A 258 74.38 -29.66 57.73
N THR A 259 73.86 -29.36 58.92
CA THR A 259 73.42 -30.38 59.88
C THR A 259 72.34 -31.26 59.25
N ALA A 260 71.36 -30.66 58.58
CA ALA A 260 70.30 -31.40 57.88
C ALA A 260 70.87 -32.32 56.79
N ASP A 261 71.84 -31.86 56.00
CA ASP A 261 72.51 -32.67 54.98
C ASP A 261 73.27 -33.86 55.62
N MET A 262 73.93 -33.64 56.76
CA MET A 262 74.58 -34.73 57.52
C MET A 262 73.57 -35.75 58.06
N VAL A 263 72.39 -35.32 58.52
CA VAL A 263 71.32 -36.21 58.97
C VAL A 263 70.75 -37.01 57.80
N LYS A 264 70.50 -36.36 56.66
CA LYS A 264 69.88 -36.96 55.46
C LYS A 264 70.78 -37.97 54.76
N PHE A 265 72.06 -37.66 54.63
CA PHE A 265 73.00 -38.43 53.80
C PHE A 265 74.06 -39.19 54.61
N ALA A 266 74.57 -38.61 55.71
CA ALA A 266 75.60 -39.23 56.54
C ALA A 266 75.05 -40.01 57.76
N LYS A 267 73.71 -40.11 57.89
CA LYS A 267 73.01 -40.80 59.01
C LYS A 267 73.43 -40.31 60.39
N SER A 268 73.80 -39.02 60.50
CA SER A 268 74.07 -38.38 61.79
C SER A 268 72.81 -38.38 62.67
N LYS A 269 72.98 -38.53 63.98
CA LYS A 269 71.90 -38.47 64.97
C LYS A 269 72.20 -37.36 65.99
N PRO A 270 71.76 -36.12 65.72
CA PRO A 270 71.80 -35.03 66.68
C PRO A 270 70.99 -35.36 67.94
N LEU A 271 71.34 -34.72 69.04
CA LEU A 271 70.59 -34.82 70.29
C LEU A 271 69.32 -33.96 70.21
N ASP A 272 68.26 -34.32 70.93
CA ASP A 272 66.94 -33.65 70.83
C ASP A 272 67.01 -32.13 71.07
N PHE A 273 67.93 -31.66 71.93
CA PHE A 273 68.13 -30.23 72.17
C PHE A 273 68.74 -29.52 70.95
N GLU A 274 69.62 -30.18 70.18
CA GLU A 274 70.23 -29.62 68.97
C GLU A 274 69.16 -29.48 67.87
N VAL A 275 68.24 -30.44 67.79
CA VAL A 275 67.12 -30.39 66.83
C VAL A 275 66.14 -29.25 67.14
N ALA A 276 65.86 -29.03 68.43
CA ALA A 276 65.05 -27.90 68.87
C ALA A 276 65.74 -26.55 68.59
N GLU A 277 67.05 -26.46 68.84
CA GLU A 277 67.86 -25.26 68.57
C GLU A 277 67.91 -24.94 67.06
N ASP A 278 68.10 -25.96 66.22
CA ASP A 278 68.11 -25.82 64.76
C ASP A 278 66.76 -25.34 64.22
N ARG A 279 65.64 -25.84 64.76
CA ARG A 279 64.30 -25.33 64.42
C ARG A 279 64.17 -23.84 64.78
N MET A 280 64.57 -23.47 65.99
CA MET A 280 64.49 -22.07 66.45
C MET A 280 65.32 -21.14 65.58
N LYS A 281 66.50 -21.58 65.12
CA LYS A 281 67.33 -20.83 64.17
C LYS A 281 66.63 -20.62 62.83
N ILE A 282 65.97 -21.64 62.28
CA ILE A 282 65.20 -21.52 61.03
C ILE A 282 64.00 -20.56 61.20
N GLU A 283 63.24 -20.69 62.29
CA GLU A 283 62.11 -19.80 62.58
C GLU A 283 62.57 -18.35 62.73
N LYS A 284 63.64 -18.10 63.49
CA LYS A 284 64.27 -16.78 63.63
C LYS A 284 64.74 -16.24 62.28
N THR A 285 65.38 -17.08 61.46
CA THR A 285 65.91 -16.69 60.15
C THR A 285 64.78 -16.26 59.20
N ILE A 286 63.68 -17.02 59.14
CA ILE A 286 62.49 -16.68 58.34
C ILE A 286 61.94 -15.31 58.75
N VAL A 287 61.79 -15.06 60.05
CA VAL A 287 61.28 -13.77 60.57
C VAL A 287 62.22 -12.60 60.26
N VAL A 288 63.53 -12.80 60.36
CA VAL A 288 64.53 -11.75 60.07
C VAL A 288 64.57 -11.44 58.56
N ILE A 289 64.48 -12.47 57.71
CA ILE A 289 64.36 -12.31 56.26
C ILE A 289 63.12 -11.51 55.92
N ASP A 290 61.95 -11.89 56.43
CA ASP A 290 60.68 -11.24 56.10
C ASP A 290 60.68 -9.74 56.42
N LYS A 291 61.14 -9.39 57.63
CA LYS A 291 61.24 -7.99 58.08
C LYS A 291 62.23 -7.15 57.27
N SER A 292 63.15 -7.80 56.56
CA SER A 292 64.18 -7.12 55.78
C SER A 292 63.75 -6.83 54.33
N ILE A 293 62.62 -7.37 53.88
CA ILE A 293 62.07 -7.16 52.55
C ILE A 293 61.45 -5.75 52.48
N PRO A 294 61.87 -4.89 51.53
CA PRO A 294 61.25 -3.58 51.35
C PRO A 294 59.78 -3.73 50.95
N GLU A 295 58.88 -3.01 51.61
CA GLU A 295 57.45 -2.98 51.29
C GLU A 295 57.23 -2.25 49.94
N GLU A 296 56.70 -2.94 48.92
CA GLU A 296 56.28 -2.30 47.66
C GLU A 296 55.00 -1.47 47.92
N LYS A 297 54.94 -0.23 47.41
CA LYS A 297 53.83 0.69 47.67
C LYS A 297 52.57 0.26 46.92
N GLU A 298 51.44 0.17 47.64
CA GLU A 298 50.11 -0.24 47.13
C GLU A 298 49.57 0.61 45.95
N GLU A 299 50.06 1.84 45.76
CA GLU A 299 49.59 2.76 44.71
C GLU A 299 49.83 2.25 43.27
N ASP A 300 50.90 1.49 43.02
CA ASP A 300 51.27 1.06 41.67
C ASP A 300 50.41 -0.14 41.16
N GLU A 301 49.93 -0.99 42.07
CA GLU A 301 49.06 -2.13 41.74
C GLU A 301 47.63 -1.69 41.41
N GLU A 302 47.05 -0.80 42.23
CA GLU A 302 45.69 -0.28 42.01
C GLU A 302 45.59 0.44 40.65
N HIS A 303 46.59 1.26 40.32
CA HIS A 303 46.66 1.96 39.03
C HIS A 303 46.71 1.00 37.85
N THR A 304 47.45 -0.11 37.98
CA THR A 304 47.58 -1.13 36.95
C THR A 304 46.27 -1.89 36.73
N LEU A 305 45.60 -2.28 37.82
CA LEU A 305 44.29 -2.96 37.76
C LEU A 305 43.20 -2.06 37.16
N ALA A 306 43.15 -0.79 37.57
CA ALA A 306 42.22 0.20 37.03
C ALA A 306 42.43 0.44 35.52
N TRP A 307 43.69 0.40 35.04
CA TRP A 307 44.01 0.51 33.62
C TRP A 307 43.51 -0.71 32.82
N LEU A 308 43.71 -1.93 33.35
CA LEU A 308 43.25 -3.18 32.73
C LEU A 308 41.70 -3.26 32.67
N GLU A 309 41.01 -2.78 33.70
CA GLU A 309 39.54 -2.69 33.69
C GLU A 309 39.02 -1.71 32.64
N LYS A 310 39.64 -0.53 32.52
CA LYS A 310 39.30 0.44 31.47
C LYS A 310 39.52 -0.14 30.07
N GLN A 311 40.58 -0.94 29.86
CA GLN A 311 40.81 -1.66 28.59
C GLN A 311 39.69 -2.68 28.32
N ARG A 312 39.34 -3.52 29.30
CA ARG A 312 38.23 -4.49 29.18
C ARG A 312 36.90 -3.81 28.86
N GLN A 313 36.58 -2.68 29.49
CA GLN A 313 35.38 -1.92 29.20
C GLN A 313 35.39 -1.32 27.78
N LYS A 314 36.53 -0.79 27.32
CA LYS A 314 36.68 -0.27 25.95
C LYS A 314 36.50 -1.38 24.91
N GLU A 315 37.11 -2.54 25.11
CA GLU A 315 36.95 -3.69 24.22
C GLU A 315 35.50 -4.21 24.19
N ALA A 316 34.84 -4.29 25.34
CA ALA A 316 33.44 -4.70 25.42
C ALA A 316 32.51 -3.70 24.70
N LYS A 317 32.73 -2.39 24.88
CA LYS A 317 31.99 -1.34 24.14
C LYS A 317 32.24 -1.43 22.64
N ARG A 318 33.49 -1.65 22.20
CA ARG A 318 33.82 -1.81 20.77
C ARG A 318 33.14 -3.03 20.16
N LYS A 319 33.18 -4.19 20.83
CA LYS A 319 32.47 -5.41 20.39
C LYS A 319 30.97 -5.17 20.29
N LYS A 320 30.35 -4.49 21.27
CA LYS A 320 28.93 -4.12 21.22
C LYS A 320 28.60 -3.23 20.02
N ASN A 321 29.39 -2.18 19.78
CA ASN A 321 29.16 -1.25 18.69
C ASN A 321 29.34 -1.90 17.31
N ILE A 322 30.30 -2.84 17.17
CA ILE A 322 30.47 -3.61 15.94
C ILE A 322 29.24 -4.47 15.66
N VAL A 323 28.69 -5.16 16.66
CA VAL A 323 27.48 -5.99 16.50
C VAL A 323 26.25 -5.14 16.14
N ILE A 324 26.11 -3.96 16.75
CA ILE A 324 25.03 -3.02 16.41
C ILE A 324 25.22 -2.48 14.99
N GLY A 325 26.45 -2.08 14.62
CA GLY A 325 26.75 -1.59 13.27
C GLY A 325 26.51 -2.66 12.20
N SER A 326 26.92 -3.91 12.44
CA SER A 326 26.69 -5.01 11.48
C SER A 326 25.21 -5.35 11.32
N SER A 327 24.44 -5.32 12.41
CA SER A 327 22.99 -5.58 12.34
C SER A 327 22.25 -4.48 11.57
N ILE A 328 22.61 -3.20 11.79
CA ILE A 328 22.08 -2.08 10.98
C ILE A 328 22.47 -2.24 9.51
N GLY A 329 23.74 -2.58 9.22
CA GLY A 329 24.22 -2.79 7.86
C GLY A 329 23.45 -3.88 7.10
N VAL A 330 23.15 -5.01 7.76
CA VAL A 330 22.33 -6.08 7.17
C VAL A 330 20.92 -5.61 6.85
N VAL A 331 20.27 -4.85 7.74
CA VAL A 331 18.92 -4.31 7.50
C VAL A 331 18.93 -3.34 6.31
N VAL A 332 19.92 -2.45 6.22
CA VAL A 332 20.07 -1.50 5.11
C VAL A 332 20.28 -2.25 3.78
N LEU A 333 21.12 -3.29 3.76
CA LEU A 333 21.35 -4.11 2.57
C LEU A 333 20.09 -4.87 2.12
N LEU A 334 19.28 -5.38 3.07
CA LEU A 334 18.02 -6.04 2.74
C LEU A 334 17.00 -5.05 2.15
N ILE A 335 16.89 -3.85 2.72
CA ILE A 335 16.02 -2.79 2.18
C ILE A 335 16.49 -2.36 0.78
N ALA A 336 17.79 -2.15 0.59
CA ALA A 336 18.37 -1.80 -0.70
C ALA A 336 18.14 -2.91 -1.75
N GLY A 337 18.36 -4.18 -1.37
CA GLY A 337 18.06 -5.33 -2.22
C GLY A 337 16.59 -5.39 -2.61
N PHE A 338 15.67 -5.17 -1.68
CA PHE A 338 14.25 -5.10 -1.99
C PHE A 338 13.94 -4.00 -3.00
N LEU A 339 14.45 -2.78 -2.79
CA LEU A 339 14.23 -1.64 -3.69
C LEU A 339 14.72 -1.92 -5.12
N VAL A 340 15.90 -2.54 -5.25
CA VAL A 340 16.51 -2.87 -6.55
C VAL A 340 15.75 -3.98 -7.29
N PHE A 341 15.40 -5.08 -6.61
CA PHE A 341 14.84 -6.26 -7.29
C PHE A 341 13.32 -6.22 -7.47
N LYS A 342 12.58 -5.61 -6.52
CA LYS A 342 11.12 -5.71 -6.44
C LYS A 342 10.43 -4.39 -6.14
N GLY A 343 11.12 -3.42 -5.55
CA GLY A 343 10.52 -2.21 -5.00
C GLY A 343 9.86 -1.32 -6.05
N VAL A 344 10.52 -1.11 -7.19
CA VAL A 344 9.98 -0.25 -8.27
C VAL A 344 8.70 -0.85 -8.86
N GLY A 345 8.71 -2.15 -9.20
CA GLY A 345 7.53 -2.85 -9.71
C GLY A 345 6.40 -2.90 -8.69
N PHE A 346 6.71 -3.21 -7.42
CA PHE A 346 5.71 -3.24 -6.35
C PHE A 346 5.03 -1.89 -6.12
N ILE A 347 5.79 -0.79 -6.14
CA ILE A 347 5.22 0.56 -6.00
C ILE A 347 4.34 0.89 -7.21
N LYS A 348 4.80 0.58 -8.44
CA LYS A 348 4.03 0.79 -9.66
C LYS A 348 2.71 -0.01 -9.65
N ASP A 349 2.76 -1.28 -9.29
CA ASP A 349 1.61 -2.20 -9.35
C ASP A 349 0.55 -1.97 -8.25
N ASN A 350 0.94 -1.44 -7.09
CA ASN A 350 0.02 -1.25 -5.96
C ASN A 350 -0.34 0.22 -5.70
N PHE A 351 0.48 1.16 -6.14
CA PHE A 351 0.30 2.58 -5.83
C PHE A 351 0.21 3.48 -7.07
N SER A 352 0.22 2.93 -8.29
CA SER A 352 -0.08 3.73 -9.48
C SER A 352 -1.51 4.29 -9.42
N PRO A 353 -1.71 5.60 -9.67
CA PRO A 353 -3.04 6.21 -9.72
C PRO A 353 -4.00 5.48 -10.67
N THR A 354 -3.50 5.00 -11.81
CA THR A 354 -4.29 4.33 -12.84
C THR A 354 -4.71 2.93 -12.42
N ASN A 355 -3.86 2.21 -11.70
CA ASN A 355 -4.20 0.91 -11.10
C ASN A 355 -5.35 1.04 -10.09
N GLN A 356 -5.34 2.11 -9.29
CA GLN A 356 -6.44 2.41 -8.38
C GLN A 356 -7.74 2.73 -9.13
N LEU A 357 -7.67 3.40 -10.28
CA LEU A 357 -8.84 3.65 -11.13
C LEU A 357 -9.41 2.37 -11.75
N LEU A 358 -8.56 1.42 -12.14
CA LEU A 358 -9.02 0.11 -12.61
C LEU A 358 -9.81 -0.66 -11.54
N LYS A 359 -9.33 -0.62 -10.29
CA LYS A 359 -9.94 -1.29 -9.14
C LYS A 359 -11.11 -0.52 -8.52
N ALA A 360 -11.32 0.73 -8.91
CA ALA A 360 -12.41 1.55 -8.40
C ALA A 360 -13.77 0.99 -8.81
N GLU A 361 -14.83 1.42 -8.12
CA GLU A 361 -16.20 1.14 -8.54
C GLU A 361 -16.56 2.06 -9.72
N TRP A 362 -16.88 1.45 -10.87
CA TRP A 362 -17.17 2.18 -12.09
C TRP A 362 -18.61 2.68 -12.10
N VAL A 363 -18.82 3.89 -12.60
CA VAL A 363 -20.12 4.54 -12.60
C VAL A 363 -20.57 4.74 -14.04
N LYS A 364 -21.75 4.21 -14.38
CA LYS A 364 -22.44 4.53 -15.64
C LYS A 364 -23.18 5.85 -15.46
N SER A 365 -22.94 6.82 -16.33
CA SER A 365 -23.54 8.15 -16.26
C SER A 365 -23.85 8.70 -17.63
N GLN A 366 -24.80 9.64 -17.70
CA GLN A 366 -25.18 10.35 -18.91
C GLN A 366 -24.69 11.79 -18.85
N TYR A 367 -24.01 12.27 -19.89
CA TYR A 367 -23.44 13.61 -19.96
C TYR A 367 -23.84 14.34 -21.23
N GLY A 368 -24.07 15.65 -21.14
CA GLY A 368 -24.32 16.50 -22.30
C GLY A 368 -25.76 16.51 -22.80
N ASN A 369 -25.99 17.29 -23.85
CA ASN A 369 -27.25 17.36 -24.57
C ASN A 369 -26.96 17.42 -26.08
N PRO A 370 -27.27 16.37 -26.87
CA PRO A 370 -27.90 15.10 -26.48
C PRO A 370 -26.99 14.29 -25.56
N GLY A 371 -27.60 13.47 -24.70
CA GLY A 371 -26.84 12.73 -23.69
C GLY A 371 -25.99 11.61 -24.28
N VAL A 372 -24.73 11.56 -23.84
CA VAL A 372 -23.76 10.48 -24.07
C VAL A 372 -23.73 9.60 -22.83
N ASN A 373 -24.09 8.32 -22.95
CA ASN A 373 -23.93 7.37 -21.85
C ASN A 373 -22.51 6.81 -21.89
N ILE A 374 -21.86 6.75 -20.74
CA ILE A 374 -20.49 6.25 -20.62
C ILE A 374 -20.26 5.68 -19.22
N GLU A 375 -19.45 4.63 -19.11
CA GLU A 375 -18.91 4.15 -17.85
C GLU A 375 -17.51 4.74 -17.63
N THR A 376 -17.30 5.35 -16.47
CA THR A 376 -16.01 5.92 -16.08
C THR A 376 -15.61 5.50 -14.67
N PRO A 377 -14.30 5.43 -14.35
CA PRO A 377 -13.84 5.04 -13.02
C PRO A 377 -14.18 6.08 -11.93
N LYS A 378 -14.51 7.31 -12.34
CA LYS A 378 -14.98 8.41 -11.50
C LYS A 378 -16.00 9.25 -12.27
N VAL A 379 -16.93 9.88 -11.54
CA VAL A 379 -17.91 10.81 -12.10
C VAL A 379 -17.20 12.00 -12.74
N LEU A 380 -17.59 12.35 -13.96
CA LEU A 380 -17.05 13.48 -14.70
C LEU A 380 -17.67 14.78 -14.19
N LYS A 381 -16.84 15.81 -14.01
CA LYS A 381 -17.25 17.11 -13.51
C LYS A 381 -17.45 18.08 -14.66
N ARG A 382 -18.55 18.85 -14.63
CA ARG A 382 -18.81 19.88 -15.63
C ARG A 382 -17.70 20.94 -15.60
N VAL A 383 -17.22 21.30 -16.78
CA VAL A 383 -16.24 22.37 -16.99
C VAL A 383 -16.94 23.59 -17.59
N ASP A 384 -16.48 24.76 -17.16
CA ASP A 384 -16.94 26.05 -17.68
C ASP A 384 -16.29 26.32 -19.05
N VAL A 385 -17.07 26.09 -20.11
CA VAL A 385 -16.59 26.11 -21.50
C VAL A 385 -16.18 27.51 -21.98
N GLU A 386 -16.71 28.57 -21.37
CA GLU A 386 -16.39 29.95 -21.72
C GLU A 386 -14.94 30.31 -21.35
N LYS A 387 -14.36 29.61 -20.38
CA LYS A 387 -12.96 29.77 -19.97
C LYS A 387 -11.99 28.92 -20.77
N THR A 388 -12.48 27.97 -21.56
CA THR A 388 -11.65 27.02 -22.30
C THR A 388 -11.63 27.26 -23.81
N LEU A 389 -12.65 27.92 -24.37
CA LEU A 389 -12.73 28.19 -25.81
C LEU A 389 -12.13 29.56 -26.18
N PRO A 390 -11.44 29.67 -27.33
CA PRO A 390 -11.13 30.97 -27.95
C PRO A 390 -12.41 31.75 -28.26
N LYS A 391 -12.34 33.09 -28.18
CA LYS A 391 -13.52 33.97 -28.40
C LYS A 391 -14.15 33.77 -29.78
N GLU A 392 -13.34 33.44 -30.77
CA GLU A 392 -13.73 33.18 -32.15
C GLU A 392 -14.58 31.90 -32.28
N ALA A 393 -14.28 30.87 -31.49
CA ALA A 393 -15.05 29.63 -31.46
C ALA A 393 -16.43 29.83 -30.81
N ILE A 394 -16.53 30.68 -29.78
CA ILE A 394 -17.81 30.98 -29.10
C ILE A 394 -18.84 31.60 -30.06
N ALA A 395 -18.39 32.35 -31.07
CA ALA A 395 -19.28 33.02 -32.02
C ALA A 395 -20.06 32.06 -32.94
N VAL A 396 -19.52 30.87 -33.23
CA VAL A 396 -20.15 29.87 -34.11
C VAL A 396 -20.89 28.78 -33.34
N VAL A 397 -20.56 28.62 -32.06
CA VAL A 397 -21.15 27.63 -31.15
C VAL A 397 -22.46 28.16 -30.58
N LYS A 398 -23.52 27.35 -30.69
CA LYS A 398 -24.82 27.62 -30.06
C LYS A 398 -24.80 27.18 -28.60
N GLU A 399 -24.34 25.96 -28.37
CA GLU A 399 -24.21 25.37 -27.04
C GLU A 399 -23.03 24.39 -27.03
N MET A 400 -22.20 24.46 -26.00
CA MET A 400 -21.19 23.45 -25.70
C MET A 400 -21.31 23.03 -24.24
N GLN A 401 -21.26 21.74 -24.00
CA GLN A 401 -21.14 21.20 -22.66
C GLN A 401 -19.93 20.29 -22.61
N MET A 402 -19.13 20.39 -21.54
CA MET A 402 -17.93 19.59 -21.36
C MET A 402 -17.88 19.06 -19.93
N PHE A 403 -17.50 17.80 -19.80
CA PHE A 403 -17.39 17.10 -18.53
C PHE A 403 -16.09 16.33 -18.50
N THR A 404 -15.28 16.49 -17.46
CA THR A 404 -13.94 15.90 -17.41
C THR A 404 -13.65 15.19 -16.10
N TYR A 405 -12.73 14.24 -16.17
CA TYR A 405 -11.99 13.72 -15.04
C TYR A 405 -10.49 13.86 -15.33
N GLY A 406 -9.74 14.31 -14.33
CA GLY A 406 -8.33 14.65 -14.47
C GLY A 406 -8.11 16.00 -15.16
N MET A 407 -6.85 16.43 -15.19
CA MET A 407 -6.41 17.57 -15.98
C MET A 407 -5.88 17.05 -17.32
N MET A 408 -6.03 17.84 -18.40
CA MET A 408 -5.41 17.50 -19.68
C MET A 408 -3.90 17.38 -19.49
N PHE A 409 -3.27 16.36 -20.09
CA PHE A 409 -1.85 16.03 -19.89
C PHE A 409 -1.50 15.69 -18.42
N SER A 410 -2.41 15.01 -17.70
CA SER A 410 -2.11 14.39 -16.40
C SER A 410 -2.04 12.87 -16.53
N ASN A 411 -1.85 12.16 -15.40
CA ASN A 411 -1.71 10.69 -15.36
C ASN A 411 -2.85 9.94 -16.07
N PHE A 412 -4.07 10.47 -15.99
CA PHE A 412 -5.20 9.97 -16.76
C PHE A 412 -6.24 11.07 -16.93
N TYR A 413 -6.66 11.30 -18.17
CA TYR A 413 -7.65 12.29 -18.53
C TYR A 413 -8.75 11.65 -19.37
N VAL A 414 -9.99 11.95 -19.03
CA VAL A 414 -11.15 11.65 -19.86
C VAL A 414 -12.05 12.87 -19.92
N ALA A 415 -12.55 13.18 -21.11
CA ALA A 415 -13.50 14.24 -21.34
C ALA A 415 -14.62 13.78 -22.25
N VAL A 416 -15.84 14.18 -21.90
CA VAL A 416 -17.02 14.05 -22.77
C VAL A 416 -17.48 15.46 -23.08
N SER A 417 -17.72 15.75 -24.36
CA SER A 417 -18.34 17.02 -24.71
C SER A 417 -19.33 16.90 -25.87
N THR A 418 -20.33 17.78 -25.82
CA THR A 418 -21.39 17.88 -26.80
C THR A 418 -21.44 19.31 -27.30
N LEU A 419 -21.41 19.48 -28.61
CA LEU A 419 -21.33 20.77 -29.29
C LEU A 419 -22.48 20.89 -30.28
N SER A 420 -23.17 22.04 -30.31
CA SER A 420 -24.14 22.37 -31.35
C SER A 420 -23.79 23.71 -32.01
N TYR A 421 -23.99 23.79 -33.32
CA TYR A 421 -23.69 24.98 -34.11
C TYR A 421 -24.88 25.93 -34.19
N ARG A 422 -24.63 27.24 -34.31
CA ARG A 422 -25.70 28.25 -34.49
C ARG A 422 -26.39 28.14 -35.84
N LYS A 423 -25.64 27.74 -36.87
CA LYS A 423 -26.12 27.57 -38.24
C LYS A 423 -26.00 26.09 -38.63
N PRO A 424 -26.87 25.58 -39.52
CA PRO A 424 -26.71 24.26 -40.14
C PRO A 424 -25.30 24.13 -40.71
N THR A 425 -24.51 23.25 -40.11
CA THR A 425 -23.10 23.05 -40.48
C THR A 425 -22.90 21.59 -40.85
N ASP A 426 -22.46 21.34 -42.09
CA ASP A 426 -22.11 19.97 -42.50
C ASP A 426 -20.73 19.60 -41.92
N VAL A 427 -20.76 18.86 -40.81
CA VAL A 427 -19.54 18.42 -40.13
C VAL A 427 -18.91 17.24 -40.87
N LYS A 428 -17.64 17.40 -41.23
CA LYS A 428 -16.74 16.35 -41.72
C LYS A 428 -15.88 15.84 -40.55
N LEU A 429 -16.14 14.61 -40.10
CA LEU A 429 -15.50 14.06 -38.90
C LEU A 429 -13.97 13.91 -39.05
N ASP A 430 -13.52 13.58 -40.25
CA ASP A 430 -12.11 13.41 -40.63
C ASP A 430 -11.27 14.70 -40.47
N MET A 431 -11.93 15.86 -40.58
CA MET A 431 -11.30 17.17 -40.40
C MET A 431 -11.26 17.63 -38.93
N LEU A 432 -12.00 17.00 -38.02
CA LEU A 432 -12.08 17.45 -36.62
C LEU A 432 -10.76 17.29 -35.87
N PHE A 433 -9.97 16.29 -36.25
CA PHE A 433 -8.66 16.09 -35.65
C PHE A 433 -7.69 17.23 -36.00
N ASP A 434 -7.77 17.77 -37.22
CA ASP A 434 -6.87 18.84 -37.68
C ASP A 434 -7.04 20.13 -36.87
N ASP A 435 -8.25 20.40 -36.38
CA ASP A 435 -8.51 21.55 -35.51
C ASP A 435 -8.03 21.30 -34.08
N MET A 436 -8.13 20.06 -33.59
CA MET A 436 -7.58 19.66 -32.29
C MET A 436 -6.04 19.70 -32.30
N SER A 437 -5.42 19.21 -33.37
CA SER A 437 -3.96 19.16 -33.51
C SER A 437 -3.36 20.56 -33.51
N LYS A 438 -3.95 21.52 -34.23
CA LYS A 438 -3.54 22.94 -34.18
C LYS A 438 -3.63 23.55 -32.78
N GLN A 439 -4.65 23.18 -32.00
CA GLN A 439 -4.76 23.64 -30.61
C GLN A 439 -3.64 23.06 -29.75
N TRP A 440 -3.32 21.78 -29.91
CA TRP A 440 -2.20 21.15 -29.20
C TRP A 440 -0.85 21.73 -29.62
N GLU A 441 -0.62 22.01 -30.90
CA GLU A 441 0.56 22.73 -31.40
C GLU A 441 0.68 24.12 -30.75
N GLY A 442 -0.44 24.83 -30.59
CA GLY A 442 -0.50 26.10 -29.85
C GLY A 442 -0.09 25.96 -28.37
N LEU A 443 -0.36 24.80 -27.77
CA LEU A 443 0.13 24.40 -26.44
C LEU A 443 1.56 23.84 -26.46
N LYS A 444 2.27 23.99 -27.58
CA LYS A 444 3.64 23.53 -27.84
C LYS A 444 3.80 22.00 -27.87
N ALA A 445 2.73 21.25 -28.11
CA ALA A 445 2.82 19.83 -28.40
C ALA A 445 3.66 19.59 -29.68
N LYS A 446 4.43 18.51 -29.69
CA LYS A 446 5.28 18.09 -30.81
C LYS A 446 5.01 16.63 -31.15
N ASP A 447 5.51 16.19 -32.31
CA ASP A 447 5.46 14.78 -32.75
C ASP A 447 4.05 14.19 -32.68
N ILE A 448 3.03 14.97 -33.08
CA ILE A 448 1.63 14.54 -33.07
C ILE A 448 1.44 13.52 -34.19
N LEU A 449 1.36 12.25 -33.82
CA LEU A 449 1.04 11.14 -34.71
C LEU A 449 -0.44 10.79 -34.55
N VAL A 450 -1.14 10.59 -35.65
CA VAL A 450 -2.56 10.22 -35.65
C VAL A 450 -2.84 9.09 -36.64
N LYS A 451 -3.74 8.19 -36.25
CA LYS A 451 -4.43 7.26 -37.13
C LYS A 451 -5.92 7.47 -36.95
N GLN A 452 -6.64 7.44 -38.07
CA GLN A 452 -8.09 7.58 -38.09
C GLN A 452 -8.72 6.32 -38.68
N GLU A 453 -9.78 5.83 -38.07
CA GLU A 453 -10.55 4.69 -38.55
C GLU A 453 -12.04 4.87 -38.24
N SER A 454 -12.91 4.22 -39.01
CA SER A 454 -14.34 4.17 -38.69
C SER A 454 -14.55 3.43 -37.38
N PHE A 455 -15.50 3.90 -36.59
CA PHE A 455 -15.81 3.32 -35.30
C PHE A 455 -17.31 3.16 -35.13
N THR A 456 -17.74 1.99 -34.67
CA THR A 456 -19.13 1.69 -34.39
C THR A 456 -19.26 1.30 -32.93
N THR A 457 -20.18 1.97 -32.24
CA THR A 457 -20.51 1.70 -30.83
C THR A 457 -21.36 0.45 -30.68
N PRO A 458 -21.47 -0.13 -29.46
CA PRO A 458 -22.31 -1.30 -29.21
C PRO A 458 -23.79 -1.10 -29.55
N ASP A 459 -24.31 0.13 -29.49
CA ASP A 459 -25.67 0.51 -29.87
C ASP A 459 -25.81 0.85 -31.37
N GLY A 460 -24.75 0.68 -32.15
CA GLY A 460 -24.75 0.83 -33.61
C GLY A 460 -24.62 2.27 -34.11
N ALA A 461 -24.26 3.23 -33.25
CA ALA A 461 -23.92 4.57 -33.73
C ALA A 461 -22.57 4.55 -34.44
N GLU A 462 -22.56 5.07 -35.67
CA GLU A 462 -21.36 5.22 -36.49
C GLU A 462 -20.66 6.55 -36.18
N GLY A 463 -19.35 6.48 -36.06
CA GLY A 463 -18.48 7.61 -35.77
C GLY A 463 -17.08 7.38 -36.33
N LEU A 464 -16.16 8.23 -35.89
CA LEU A 464 -14.76 8.19 -36.27
C LEU A 464 -13.89 8.11 -35.01
N ARG A 465 -12.93 7.19 -35.00
CA ARG A 465 -11.93 7.08 -33.96
C ARG A 465 -10.61 7.66 -34.47
N ALA A 466 -10.05 8.61 -33.74
CA ALA A 466 -8.73 9.16 -33.96
C ALA A 466 -7.83 8.82 -32.76
N TYR A 467 -6.73 8.13 -32.98
CA TYR A 467 -5.82 7.70 -31.91
C TYR A 467 -4.37 7.83 -32.32
N GLY A 468 -3.49 8.01 -31.35
CA GLY A 468 -2.06 8.12 -31.61
C GLY A 468 -1.30 8.63 -30.41
N SER A 469 -0.18 9.28 -30.67
CA SER A 469 0.72 9.77 -29.62
C SER A 469 1.20 11.19 -29.91
N MET A 470 1.57 11.92 -28.87
CA MET A 470 2.21 13.23 -28.98
C MET A 470 3.24 13.41 -27.86
N THR A 471 4.12 14.40 -28.02
CA THR A 471 5.09 14.80 -27.00
C THR A 471 4.73 16.19 -26.46
N MET A 472 4.49 16.29 -25.15
CA MET A 472 4.27 17.57 -24.48
C MET A 472 5.56 18.06 -23.81
N PRO A 473 5.91 19.35 -23.95
CA PRO A 473 7.08 19.90 -23.27
C PRO A 473 6.90 19.84 -21.75
N ASN A 474 7.97 19.46 -21.05
CA ASN A 474 8.00 19.38 -19.60
C ASN A 474 9.05 20.37 -19.07
N PRO A 475 8.69 21.34 -18.21
CA PRO A 475 9.65 22.26 -17.62
C PRO A 475 10.75 21.59 -16.81
N LEU A 476 10.55 20.34 -16.37
CA LEU A 476 11.45 19.57 -15.52
C LEU A 476 12.33 18.57 -16.29
N SER A 477 12.13 18.39 -17.60
CA SER A 477 12.91 17.43 -18.40
C SER A 477 13.04 17.84 -19.87
N ASP A 478 14.26 17.83 -20.40
CA ASP A 478 14.58 18.30 -21.77
C ASP A 478 13.86 17.54 -22.90
N GLY A 479 13.41 16.29 -22.66
CA GLY A 479 12.74 15.44 -23.66
C GLY A 479 11.21 15.55 -23.74
N GLY A 480 10.58 16.30 -22.82
CA GLY A 480 9.11 16.30 -22.70
C GLY A 480 8.53 14.97 -22.18
N VAL A 481 7.20 14.89 -22.11
CA VAL A 481 6.45 13.68 -21.74
C VAL A 481 5.62 13.22 -22.92
N LYS A 482 5.78 11.94 -23.30
CA LYS A 482 4.99 11.32 -24.36
C LYS A 482 3.62 10.90 -23.82
N TYR A 483 2.57 11.31 -24.50
CA TYR A 483 1.18 10.97 -24.23
C TYR A 483 0.59 10.16 -25.37
N ASP A 484 -0.15 9.12 -25.04
CA ASP A 484 -1.07 8.47 -25.95
C ASP A 484 -2.47 9.07 -25.75
N TYR A 485 -3.22 9.16 -26.84
CA TYR A 485 -4.57 9.70 -26.83
C TYR A 485 -5.48 8.91 -27.75
N GLU A 486 -6.76 8.95 -27.41
CA GLU A 486 -7.83 8.36 -28.19
C GLU A 486 -9.07 9.26 -28.14
N ILE A 487 -9.60 9.57 -29.32
CA ILE A 487 -10.72 10.48 -29.51
C ILE A 487 -11.79 9.75 -30.32
N LEU A 488 -13.01 9.77 -29.83
CA LEU A 488 -14.18 9.24 -30.52
C LEU A 488 -15.08 10.40 -30.93
N TYR A 489 -15.36 10.56 -32.22
CA TYR A 489 -16.21 11.60 -32.78
C TYR A 489 -17.49 11.02 -33.35
N PHE A 490 -18.62 11.66 -33.06
CA PHE A 490 -19.93 11.29 -33.57
C PHE A 490 -20.67 12.50 -34.12
N LYS A 491 -21.29 12.31 -35.27
CA LYS A 491 -22.11 13.35 -35.91
C LYS A 491 -23.48 13.41 -35.24
N GLN A 492 -23.91 14.62 -34.92
CA GLN A 492 -25.29 14.94 -34.54
C GLN A 492 -25.90 15.83 -35.62
N ALA A 493 -27.24 15.85 -35.74
CA ALA A 493 -27.98 16.61 -36.76
C ALA A 493 -27.46 18.03 -37.03
N ASN A 494 -27.04 18.77 -36.00
CA ASN A 494 -26.40 20.07 -36.14
C ASN A 494 -25.26 20.26 -35.12
N GLY A 495 -24.45 19.23 -34.91
CA GLY A 495 -23.49 19.20 -33.81
C GLY A 495 -22.54 18.02 -33.82
N ILE A 496 -21.74 17.92 -32.76
CA ILE A 496 -20.72 16.90 -32.55
C ILE A 496 -20.80 16.41 -31.11
N GLN A 497 -20.72 15.10 -30.93
CA GLN A 497 -20.41 14.50 -29.62
C GLN A 497 -19.01 13.92 -29.70
N GLN A 498 -18.20 14.20 -28.67
CA GLN A 498 -16.81 13.72 -28.62
C GLN A 498 -16.45 13.18 -27.24
N VAL A 499 -15.68 12.10 -27.24
CA VAL A 499 -15.04 11.53 -26.05
C VAL A 499 -13.53 11.54 -26.27
N VAL A 500 -12.79 12.22 -25.40
CA VAL A 500 -11.33 12.33 -25.45
C VAL A 500 -10.74 11.60 -24.26
N MET A 501 -9.79 10.72 -24.50
CA MET A 501 -9.03 10.02 -23.47
C MET A 501 -7.54 10.25 -23.73
N MET A 502 -6.78 10.51 -22.65
CA MET A 502 -5.35 10.80 -22.76
C MET A 502 -4.61 10.32 -21.52
N TYR A 503 -3.43 9.75 -21.72
CA TYR A 503 -2.61 9.19 -20.65
C TYR A 503 -1.13 9.13 -21.06
N PRO A 504 -0.17 9.12 -20.12
CA PRO A 504 1.24 8.97 -20.43
C PRO A 504 1.52 7.64 -21.13
N ALA A 505 2.34 7.63 -22.20
CA ALA A 505 2.66 6.42 -22.96
C ALA A 505 3.44 5.36 -22.15
N THR A 506 3.94 5.73 -20.97
CA THR A 506 4.60 4.81 -20.01
C THR A 506 3.63 4.08 -19.09
N ASP A 507 2.33 4.42 -19.14
CA ASP A 507 1.28 3.81 -18.33
C ASP A 507 0.74 2.53 -18.98
N GLU A 508 1.00 1.39 -18.33
CA GLU A 508 0.61 0.06 -18.81
C GLU A 508 -0.84 -0.31 -18.43
N ASP A 509 -1.44 0.40 -17.47
CA ASP A 509 -2.78 0.15 -16.97
C ASP A 509 -3.83 1.03 -17.66
N ALA A 510 -3.45 2.23 -18.11
CA ALA A 510 -4.35 3.17 -18.77
C ALA A 510 -5.03 2.62 -20.02
N PRO A 511 -4.36 1.84 -20.91
CA PRO A 511 -5.02 1.25 -22.08
C PRO A 511 -6.23 0.38 -21.70
N LYS A 512 -6.16 -0.35 -20.58
CA LYS A 512 -7.28 -1.18 -20.08
C LYS A 512 -8.48 -0.32 -19.67
N ILE A 513 -8.22 0.85 -19.08
CA ILE A 513 -9.28 1.81 -18.73
C ILE A 513 -9.90 2.37 -20.01
N VAL A 514 -9.08 2.79 -20.96
CA VAL A 514 -9.54 3.34 -22.25
C VAL A 514 -10.39 2.34 -23.01
N ASP A 515 -9.98 1.08 -23.09
CA ASP A 515 -10.77 0.02 -23.74
C ASP A 515 -12.12 -0.18 -23.07
N ARG A 516 -12.18 -0.16 -21.74
CA ARG A 516 -13.44 -0.28 -21.01
C ARG A 516 -14.35 0.93 -21.23
N ILE A 517 -13.81 2.15 -21.17
CA ILE A 517 -14.55 3.38 -21.44
C ILE A 517 -15.12 3.33 -22.87
N LYS A 518 -14.27 3.08 -23.87
CA LYS A 518 -14.63 2.96 -25.29
C LYS A 518 -15.76 1.97 -25.53
N ASN A 519 -15.68 0.78 -24.92
CA ASN A 519 -16.68 -0.27 -25.08
C ASN A 519 -17.99 0.00 -24.33
N SER A 520 -18.04 1.07 -23.51
CA SER A 520 -19.23 1.46 -22.75
C SER A 520 -19.98 2.67 -23.34
N VAL A 521 -19.39 3.33 -24.35
CA VAL A 521 -19.97 4.57 -24.89
C VAL A 521 -21.18 4.25 -25.75
N GLU A 522 -22.31 4.86 -25.44
CA GLU A 522 -23.55 4.80 -26.23
C GLU A 522 -24.02 6.23 -26.54
N PHE A 523 -24.35 6.49 -27.81
CA PHE A 523 -24.77 7.83 -28.26
C PHE A 523 -26.23 7.79 -28.69
N ARG A 524 -27.08 8.54 -27.97
CA ARG A 524 -28.47 8.69 -28.40
C ARG A 524 -28.58 9.61 -29.61
N LYS A 525 -29.10 9.08 -30.71
CA LYS A 525 -29.66 9.89 -31.80
C LYS A 525 -30.82 10.70 -31.24
N GLN A 526 -30.80 12.03 -31.42
CA GLN A 526 -32.01 12.83 -31.27
C GLN A 526 -33.00 12.34 -32.33
N ASN A 527 -34.14 11.79 -31.89
CA ASN A 527 -35.27 11.50 -32.77
C ASN A 527 -35.87 12.80 -33.32
#